data_AF-A0AAW6MAK5-F1
#
_entry.id   AF-A0AAW6MAK5-F1
#
_cell.length_a   1.000
_cell.length_b   1.000
_cell.length_c   1.000
_cell.angle_alpha   90.00
_cell.angle_beta   90.00
_cell.angle_gamma   90.00
#
_symmetry.space_group_name_H-M   'P 1'
#
loop_
_entity.id
_entity.type
_entity.pdbx_description
1 polymer ?
#
loop_
_entity_poly.entity_id
_entity_poly.type
_entity_poly.pdbx_seq_one_letter_code
_entity_poly.pdbx_strand_id
1 'polypeptide(L)'
;MNYSIAILKNPQNQDESAKAYAKSQITRELPLKELSRRVAAQTTASRADVTAVIIATVENMIDSLRAGEQVDFGELGKFRLQITSHGAETA
;
A
#
# COMPACT_ATOMS: atom_id res chain seq x y z
N MET A 1 8.90 -10.95 11.95
CA MET A 1 9.07 -9.89 10.93
C MET A 1 10.53 -9.89 10.53
N ASN A 2 10.85 -10.11 9.25
CA ASN A 2 12.25 -10.11 8.81
C ASN A 2 12.64 -8.67 8.47
N TYR A 3 13.82 -8.25 8.91
CA TYR A 3 14.36 -6.94 8.58
C TYR A 3 15.87 -7.03 8.32
N SER A 4 16.38 -6.08 7.55
CA SER A 4 17.82 -5.87 7.38
C SER A 4 18.16 -4.42 7.71
N ILE A 5 19.45 -4.16 7.95
CA ILE A 5 19.94 -2.80 8.16
C ILE A 5 20.42 -2.25 6.81
N ALA A 6 19.91 -1.09 6.42
CA ALA A 6 20.39 -0.34 5.27
C ALA A 6 21.08 0.94 5.77
N ILE A 7 22.30 1.18 5.31
CA ILE A 7 23.03 2.41 5.59
C ILE A 7 22.69 3.41 4.47
N LEU A 8 22.00 4.49 4.82
CA LEU A 8 21.54 5.50 3.85
C LEU A 8 22.15 6.86 4.19
N LYS A 9 22.65 7.56 3.16
CA LYS A 9 23.01 8.98 3.26
C LYS A 9 21.75 9.85 3.23
N ASN A 10 21.81 11.01 3.84
CA ASN A 10 20.72 11.97 3.80
C ASN A 10 20.64 12.61 2.40
N PRO A 11 19.54 12.44 1.65
CA PRO A 11 19.42 13.03 0.30
C PRO A 11 19.31 14.56 0.33
N GLN A 12 18.96 15.17 1.47
CA GLN A 12 18.88 16.62 1.64
C GLN A 12 20.21 17.24 2.09
N ASN A 13 21.16 16.44 2.61
CA ASN A 13 22.48 16.91 3.03
C ASN A 13 23.51 15.78 2.89
N GLN A 14 24.23 15.77 1.77
CA GLN A 14 25.16 14.67 1.43
C GLN A 14 26.42 14.63 2.29
N ASP A 15 26.74 15.72 3.01
CA ASP A 15 27.90 15.84 3.88
C ASP A 15 27.63 15.27 5.29
N GLU A 16 26.37 14.98 5.62
CA GLU A 16 26.00 14.33 6.88
C GLU A 16 26.41 12.84 6.87
N SER A 17 26.80 12.31 8.03
CA SER A 17 27.14 10.90 8.18
C SER A 17 25.94 10.00 7.86
N ALA A 18 26.23 8.87 7.22
CA ALA A 18 25.19 7.92 6.84
C ALA A 18 24.53 7.32 8.10
N LYS A 19 23.21 7.17 8.05
CA LYS A 19 22.41 6.63 9.17
C LYS A 19 21.95 5.22 8.84
N ALA A 20 21.87 4.39 9.89
CA ALA A 20 21.37 3.02 9.79
C ALA A 20 19.85 3.02 9.95
N TYR A 21 19.16 2.45 8.96
CA TYR A 21 17.70 2.31 8.96
C TYR A 21 17.31 0.84 8.90
N ALA A 22 16.34 0.45 9.73
CA ALA A 22 15.70 -0.84 9.62
C ALA A 22 14.82 -0.85 8.37
N LYS A 23 15.07 -1.80 7.47
CA LYS A 23 14.28 -2.03 6.27
C LYS A 23 13.53 -3.35 6.40
N SER A 24 12.21 -3.31 6.28
CA SER A 24 11.40 -4.52 6.23
C SER A 24 11.77 -5.35 4.99
N GLN A 25 11.92 -6.66 5.20
CA GLN A 25 12.23 -7.60 4.13
C GLN A 25 10.96 -8.38 3.76
N ILE A 26 10.66 -8.42 2.47
CA ILE A 26 9.55 -9.22 1.94
C ILE A 26 9.98 -10.68 2.00
N THR A 27 9.34 -11.46 2.86
CA THR A 27 9.63 -12.90 2.98
C THR A 27 9.08 -13.69 1.79
N ARG A 28 7.90 -13.30 1.29
CA ARG A 28 7.26 -13.89 0.11
C ARG A 28 6.18 -12.96 -0.42
N GLU A 29 5.89 -13.09 -1.71
CA GLU A 29 4.67 -12.53 -2.30
C GLU A 29 3.49 -13.46 -2.00
N LEU A 30 2.32 -12.88 -1.69
CA LEU A 30 1.07 -13.60 -1.53
C LEU A 30 0.18 -13.30 -2.75
N PRO A 31 0.13 -14.16 -3.77
CA PRO A 31 -0.61 -13.87 -5.00
C PRO A 31 -2.13 -13.83 -4.74
N LEU A 32 -2.87 -13.07 -5.57
CA LEU A 32 -4.33 -12.93 -5.46
C LEU A 32 -5.05 -14.28 -5.39
N LYS A 33 -4.59 -15.26 -6.19
CA LYS A 33 -5.11 -16.63 -6.13
C LYS A 33 -4.92 -17.21 -4.73
N GLU A 34 -3.77 -17.11 -4.09
CA GLU A 34 -3.60 -17.69 -2.76
C GLU A 34 -4.36 -16.90 -1.68
N LEU A 35 -4.37 -15.56 -1.77
CA LEU A 35 -5.17 -14.72 -0.87
C LEU A 35 -6.67 -15.08 -0.93
N SER A 36 -7.23 -15.19 -2.13
CA SER A 36 -8.63 -15.56 -2.33
C SER A 36 -8.94 -16.94 -1.74
N ARG A 37 -7.99 -17.88 -1.77
CA ARG A 37 -8.14 -19.18 -1.09
C ARG A 37 -8.36 -19.02 0.39
N ARG A 38 -7.51 -18.20 1.02
CA ARG A 38 -7.46 -18.06 2.47
C ARG A 38 -8.70 -17.37 3.00
N VAL A 39 -9.22 -16.38 2.26
CA VAL A 39 -10.47 -15.70 2.60
C VAL A 39 -11.67 -16.64 2.37
N ALA A 40 -11.73 -17.36 1.25
CA ALA A 40 -12.80 -18.35 1.02
C ALA A 40 -12.82 -19.43 2.10
N ALA A 41 -11.66 -19.89 2.59
CA ALA A 41 -11.58 -20.87 3.68
C ALA A 41 -12.08 -20.34 5.04
N GLN A 42 -12.24 -19.02 5.19
CA GLN A 42 -12.72 -18.35 6.41
C GLN A 42 -14.17 -17.84 6.27
N THR A 43 -14.80 -18.09 5.12
CA THR A 43 -16.15 -17.60 4.79
C THR A 43 -16.95 -18.71 4.13
N THR A 44 -18.21 -18.44 3.78
CA THR A 44 -19.04 -19.37 2.98
C THR A 44 -19.00 -19.06 1.49
N ALA A 45 -18.35 -17.96 1.09
CA ALA A 45 -18.24 -17.55 -0.30
C ALA A 45 -17.32 -18.49 -1.09
N SER A 46 -17.65 -18.72 -2.36
CA SER A 46 -16.75 -19.49 -3.21
C SER A 46 -15.47 -18.71 -3.46
N ARG A 47 -14.41 -19.45 -3.80
CA ARG A 47 -13.14 -18.87 -4.19
C ARG A 47 -13.26 -17.90 -5.38
N ALA A 48 -14.15 -18.22 -6.33
CA ALA A 48 -14.39 -17.38 -7.49
C ALA A 48 -15.06 -16.06 -7.07
N ASP A 49 -16.07 -16.14 -6.20
CA ASP A 49 -16.77 -14.95 -5.69
C ASP A 49 -15.83 -14.04 -4.90
N VAL A 50 -14.99 -14.62 -4.03
CA VAL A 50 -13.98 -13.85 -3.29
C VAL A 50 -13.01 -13.14 -4.23
N THR A 51 -12.52 -13.81 -5.26
CA THR A 51 -11.63 -13.17 -6.25
C THR A 51 -12.35 -12.02 -6.97
N ALA A 52 -13.61 -12.22 -7.37
CA ALA A 52 -14.41 -11.18 -8.04
C ALA A 52 -14.63 -9.98 -7.12
N VAL A 53 -14.97 -10.20 -5.85
CA VAL A 53 -15.19 -9.13 -4.86
C VAL A 53 -13.91 -8.32 -4.64
N ILE A 54 -12.75 -8.97 -4.49
CA ILE A 54 -11.48 -8.25 -4.32
C ILE A 54 -11.16 -7.39 -5.55
N ILE A 55 -11.34 -7.91 -6.77
CA ILE A 55 -11.13 -7.15 -8.01
C ILE A 55 -12.08 -5.95 -8.09
N ALA A 56 -13.38 -6.19 -7.89
CA ALA A 56 -14.38 -5.13 -7.91
C ALA A 56 -14.09 -4.05 -6.86
N THR A 57 -13.60 -4.44 -5.68
CA THR A 57 -13.23 -3.50 -4.62
C THR A 57 -12.07 -2.59 -5.05
N VAL A 58 -11.05 -3.15 -5.72
CA VAL A 58 -9.93 -2.36 -6.26
C VAL A 58 -10.38 -1.41 -7.37
N GLU A 59 -11.26 -1.86 -8.27
CA GLU A 59 -11.80 -1.02 -9.35
C GLU A 59 -12.59 0.16 -8.79
N ASN A 60 -13.52 -0.08 -7.86
CA ASN A 60 -14.28 0.99 -7.21
C ASN A 60 -13.37 1.96 -6.45
N MET A 61 -12.34 1.45 -5.79
CA MET A 61 -11.36 2.28 -5.08
C MET A 61 -10.59 3.20 -6.04
N ILE A 62 -10.21 2.73 -7.24
CA ILE A 62 -9.56 3.56 -8.26
C ILE A 62 -10.47 4.69 -8.71
N ASP A 63 -11.75 4.40 -8.95
CA ASP A 63 -12.72 5.40 -9.40
C ASP A 63 -13.03 6.43 -8.30
N SER A 64 -13.22 5.99 -7.05
CA SER A 64 -13.36 6.87 -5.88
C SER A 64 -12.15 7.78 -5.70
N LEU A 65 -10.93 7.26 -5.80
CA LEU A 65 -9.72 8.08 -5.69
C LEU A 65 -9.65 9.13 -6.79
N ARG A 66 -9.98 8.78 -8.05
CA ARG A 66 -10.05 9.73 -9.17
C ARG A 66 -11.10 10.83 -8.96
N ALA A 67 -12.19 10.51 -8.28
CA ALA A 67 -13.21 11.47 -7.88
C ALA A 67 -12.78 12.35 -6.68
N GLY A 68 -11.59 12.14 -6.11
CA GLY A 68 -11.09 12.87 -4.95
C GLY A 68 -11.61 12.35 -3.61
N GLU A 69 -12.28 11.20 -3.60
CA GLU A 69 -12.77 10.57 -2.38
C GLU A 69 -11.64 9.90 -1.59
N GLN A 70 -11.81 9.83 -0.27
CA GLN A 70 -10.99 8.99 0.60
C GLN A 70 -11.75 7.70 0.90
N VAL A 71 -11.14 6.55 0.60
CA VAL A 71 -11.71 5.23 0.88
C VAL A 71 -11.22 4.74 2.25
N ASP A 72 -12.16 4.45 3.15
CA ASP A 72 -11.90 4.00 4.52
C ASP A 72 -12.15 2.48 4.65
N PHE A 73 -11.09 1.73 4.97
CA PHE A 73 -11.16 0.29 5.23
C PHE A 73 -11.14 -0.05 6.74
N GLY A 74 -11.43 0.92 7.61
CA GLY A 74 -11.47 0.71 9.05
C GLY A 74 -10.08 0.42 9.63
N GLU A 75 -9.91 -0.74 10.27
CA GLU A 75 -8.66 -1.13 10.94
C GLU A 75 -7.45 -1.22 9.99
N LEU A 76 -7.68 -1.47 8.70
CA LEU A 76 -6.62 -1.47 7.69
C LEU A 76 -6.08 -0.06 7.42
N GLY A 77 -6.94 0.95 7.53
CA GLY A 77 -6.62 2.35 7.30
C GLY A 77 -7.38 3.00 6.16
N LYS A 78 -6.91 4.20 5.78
CA LYS A 78 -7.54 5.10 4.81
C LYS A 78 -6.62 5.32 3.63
N PHE A 79 -7.21 5.33 2.44
CA PHE A 79 -6.51 5.59 1.20
C PHE A 79 -7.08 6.84 0.54
N ARG A 80 -6.21 7.76 0.16
CA ARG A 80 -6.55 9.02 -0.52
C ARG A 80 -5.44 9.42 -1.47
N LEU A 81 -5.77 10.25 -2.46
CA LEU A 81 -4.75 10.89 -3.27
C LEU A 81 -3.98 11.92 -2.44
N GLN A 82 -2.66 11.97 -2.65
CA GLN A 82 -1.79 13.00 -2.12
C GLN A 82 -1.22 13.78 -3.30
N ILE A 83 -1.40 15.10 -3.28
CA ILE A 83 -0.77 16.02 -4.23
C ILE A 83 0.50 16.56 -3.58
N THR A 84 1.59 16.57 -4.34
CA THR A 84 2.85 17.22 -3.94
C THR A 84 3.20 18.29 -4.95
N SER A 85 3.67 19.43 -4.47
CA SER A 85 4.14 20.54 -5.28
C SER A 85 5.34 21.20 -4.61
N HIS A 86 6.12 21.92 -5.39
CA HIS A 86 7.08 22.90 -4.85
C HIS A 86 6.33 24.22 -4.65
N GLY A 87 6.75 25.00 -3.64
CA GLY A 87 6.23 26.36 -3.48
C GLY A 87 6.57 27.20 -4.71
N ALA A 88 5.59 27.97 -5.20
CA ALA A 88 5.79 28.91 -6.30
C ALA A 88 5.76 30.35 -5.77
N GLU A 89 6.57 31.23 -6.35
CA GLU A 89 6.60 32.66 -6.00
C GLU A 89 5.32 33.40 -6.42
N THR A 90 4.56 32.80 -7.35
CA THR A 90 3.29 33.31 -7.87
C THR A 90 2.27 32.18 -8.00
N ALA A 91 0.98 32.53 -8.05
CA ALA A 91 -0.12 31.59 -8.18
C ALA A 91 -0.24 31.03 -9.61
#